data_AF-A0A8T1ZVQ1-F1
#
_entry.id   AF-A0A8T1ZVQ1-F1
#
_cell.length_a   1.000
_cell.length_b   1.000
_cell.length_c   1.000
_cell.angle_alpha   90.00
_cell.angle_beta   90.00
_cell.angle_gamma   90.00
#
_symmetry.space_group_name_H-M   'P 1'
#
loop_
_entity.id
_entity.type
_entity.pdbx_description
1 polymer ?
#
loop_
_entity_poly.entity_id
_entity_poly.type
_entity_poly.pdbx_seq_one_letter_code
_entity_poly.pdbx_strand_id
1 'polypeptide(L)'
;MEKGAEREDQSRSGLPAHSVAISEDRDRAAVFGCALLQGEVLPCLNIVRVLMAGKPEMLLEREAWRLERVGSLVRVLTEKKIDSLETLRKSWEQNPNVHCAEIEAWFQRKFRHYVKELWQTMLQEAQGGLRDVRFTSDKIWTLN
;
A
#
# COMPACT_ATOMS: atom_id res chain seq x y z
N MET A 1 -48.17 37.44 -28.14
CA MET A 1 -46.76 37.87 -28.15
C MET A 1 -46.22 37.62 -26.75
N GLU A 2 -45.58 36.47 -26.57
CA GLU A 2 -44.86 36.10 -25.35
C GLU A 2 -43.56 36.90 -25.24
N LYS A 3 -43.17 37.25 -24.00
CA LYS A 3 -41.89 36.93 -23.31
C LYS A 3 -42.07 37.44 -21.86
N GLY A 4 -42.02 36.63 -20.81
CA GLY A 4 -41.07 35.56 -20.53
C GLY A 4 -40.06 36.08 -19.51
N ALA A 5 -40.52 36.25 -18.26
CA ALA A 5 -39.70 36.52 -17.09
C ALA A 5 -39.50 35.19 -16.36
N GLU A 6 -38.26 34.75 -16.23
CA GLU A 6 -37.78 33.96 -15.10
C GLU A 6 -36.25 34.00 -15.18
N ARG A 7 -35.62 34.75 -14.26
CA ARG A 7 -34.18 34.68 -14.06
C ARG A 7 -33.94 33.55 -13.08
N GLU A 8 -33.63 32.36 -13.58
CA GLU A 8 -33.13 31.29 -12.73
C GLU A 8 -31.63 31.47 -12.48
N ASP A 9 -31.35 31.94 -11.28
CA ASP A 9 -30.09 31.83 -10.57
C ASP A 9 -29.74 30.34 -10.37
N GLN A 10 -29.08 29.75 -11.36
CA GLN A 10 -28.60 28.36 -11.27
C GLN A 10 -27.33 28.30 -10.41
N SER A 11 -27.56 28.38 -9.11
CA SER A 11 -26.89 27.72 -8.02
C SER A 11 -25.70 26.80 -8.40
N ARG A 12 -24.55 27.10 -7.78
CA ARG A 12 -23.41 26.19 -7.52
C ARG A 12 -23.91 24.80 -7.09
N SER A 13 -24.08 23.88 -8.04
CA SER A 13 -24.30 22.47 -7.75
C SER A 13 -22.94 21.79 -7.59
N GLY A 14 -22.72 21.28 -6.36
CA GLY A 14 -21.53 20.59 -5.94
C GLY A 14 -21.14 19.46 -6.88
N LEU A 15 -19.84 19.33 -7.10
CA LEU A 15 -19.29 18.20 -7.84
C LEU A 15 -19.70 16.93 -7.10
N PRO A 16 -20.39 15.98 -7.75
CA PRO A 16 -20.53 14.65 -7.19
C PRO A 16 -19.13 14.08 -6.98
N ALA A 17 -18.92 13.38 -5.87
CA ALA A 17 -17.73 12.58 -5.64
C ALA A 17 -17.71 11.49 -6.72
N HIS A 18 -17.16 11.85 -7.89
CA HIS A 18 -16.86 10.89 -8.92
C HIS A 18 -15.85 9.96 -8.25
N SER A 19 -16.27 8.74 -7.94
CA SER A 19 -15.36 7.59 -7.89
C SER A 19 -14.74 7.50 -9.28
N VAL A 20 -13.76 8.38 -9.55
CA VAL A 20 -12.87 8.26 -10.68
C VAL A 20 -12.18 6.95 -10.40
N ALA A 21 -12.62 5.90 -11.08
CA ALA A 21 -11.86 4.67 -11.19
C ALA A 21 -10.44 5.13 -11.48
N ILE A 22 -9.52 4.93 -10.55
CA ILE A 22 -8.17 5.46 -10.63
C ILE A 22 -7.60 4.99 -11.97
N SER A 23 -7.60 5.89 -12.94
CA SER A 23 -7.47 5.55 -14.37
C SER A 23 -6.06 5.10 -14.73
N GLU A 24 -5.12 5.28 -13.82
CA GLU A 24 -3.75 4.81 -13.98
C GLU A 24 -3.50 3.60 -13.08
N ASP A 25 -3.13 2.49 -13.70
CA ASP A 25 -2.70 1.26 -13.01
C ASP A 25 -1.64 1.54 -11.94
N ARG A 26 -0.83 2.58 -12.17
CA ARG A 26 0.23 3.04 -11.29
C ARG A 26 -0.28 3.72 -10.01
N ASP A 27 -1.33 4.54 -10.13
CA ASP A 27 -1.96 5.16 -8.97
C ASP A 27 -2.70 4.10 -8.13
N ARG A 28 -3.33 3.09 -8.77
CA ARG A 28 -3.92 1.95 -8.04
C ARG A 28 -2.88 1.14 -7.28
N ALA A 29 -1.76 0.83 -7.94
CA ALA A 29 -0.63 0.16 -7.31
C ALA A 29 -0.03 0.98 -6.15
N ALA A 30 0.04 2.30 -6.29
CA ALA A 30 0.50 3.20 -5.23
C ALA A 30 -0.45 3.20 -4.02
N VAL A 31 -1.76 3.29 -4.24
CA VAL A 31 -2.77 3.20 -3.17
C VAL A 31 -2.69 1.85 -2.46
N PHE A 32 -2.63 0.75 -3.21
CA PHE A 32 -2.49 -0.58 -2.64
C PHE A 32 -1.17 -0.73 -1.86
N GLY A 33 -0.05 -0.27 -2.41
CA GLY A 33 1.23 -0.29 -1.73
C GLY A 33 1.23 0.53 -0.44
N CYS A 34 0.52 1.67 -0.42
CA CYS A 34 0.36 2.49 0.78
C CYS A 34 -0.39 1.71 1.86
N ALA A 35 -1.55 1.13 1.53
CA ALA A 35 -2.34 0.31 2.43
C ALA A 35 -1.55 -0.93 2.92
N LEU A 36 -0.74 -1.53 2.06
CA LEU A 36 0.16 -2.64 2.40
C LEU A 36 1.17 -2.22 3.47
N LEU A 37 1.92 -1.13 3.23
CA LEU A 37 2.94 -0.65 4.17
C LEU A 37 2.35 -0.07 5.46
N GLN A 38 1.13 0.47 5.42
CA GLN A 38 0.39 0.87 6.62
C GLN A 38 -0.04 -0.34 7.47
N GLY A 39 -0.03 -1.54 6.87
CA GLY A 39 -0.48 -2.77 7.50
C GLY A 39 -2.00 -2.92 7.53
N GLU A 40 -2.73 -2.19 6.68
CA GLU A 40 -4.16 -2.42 6.48
C GLU A 40 -4.41 -3.74 5.75
N VAL A 41 -3.49 -4.11 4.85
CA VAL A 41 -3.53 -5.39 4.13
C VAL A 41 -2.91 -6.51 4.98
N LEU A 42 -1.81 -6.23 5.69
CA LEU A 42 -1.06 -7.19 6.51
C LEU A 42 -0.76 -6.58 7.88
N PRO A 43 -1.49 -6.98 8.94
CA PRO A 43 -1.32 -6.42 10.28
C PRO A 43 0.11 -6.46 10.83
N CYS A 44 0.93 -7.45 10.46
CA CYS A 44 2.34 -7.50 10.86
C CYS A 44 3.15 -6.26 10.43
N LEU A 45 2.80 -5.64 9.30
CA LEU A 45 3.47 -4.42 8.81
C LEU A 45 3.11 -3.18 9.64
N ASN A 46 1.93 -3.15 10.26
CA ASN A 46 1.52 -2.02 11.09
C ASN A 46 2.43 -1.87 12.31
N ILE A 47 2.84 -2.99 12.92
CA ILE A 47 3.70 -3.02 14.11
C ILE A 47 5.11 -2.53 13.76
N VAL A 48 5.62 -2.94 12.61
CA VAL A 48 6.97 -2.58 12.15
C VAL A 48 7.01 -1.27 11.36
N ARG A 49 5.88 -0.57 11.20
CA ARG A 49 5.80 0.68 10.44
C ARG A 49 6.79 1.73 10.94
N VAL A 50 7.05 1.75 12.25
CA VAL A 50 8.04 2.64 12.89
C VAL A 50 9.49 2.36 12.48
N LEU A 51 9.76 1.16 11.94
CA LEU A 51 11.07 0.72 11.47
C LEU A 51 11.32 1.09 10.00
N MET A 52 10.29 1.58 9.31
CA MET A 52 10.41 2.04 7.93
C MET A 52 11.23 3.31 7.86
N ALA A 53 11.95 3.49 6.74
CA ALA A 53 12.77 4.68 6.53
C ALA A 53 11.97 5.88 5.99
N GLY A 54 10.65 5.78 5.91
CA GLY A 54 9.78 6.76 5.26
C GLY A 54 8.32 6.47 5.60
N LYS A 55 7.48 7.47 5.40
CA LYS A 55 6.05 7.40 5.62
C LYS A 55 5.38 6.64 4.46
N PRO A 56 4.49 5.66 4.71
CA PRO A 56 3.77 4.96 3.64
C PRO A 56 3.03 5.90 2.69
N GLU A 57 2.55 7.04 3.21
CA GLU A 57 1.82 8.06 2.44
C GLU A 57 2.65 8.64 1.30
N MET A 58 4.00 8.55 1.36
CA MET A 58 4.88 8.94 0.26
C MET A 58 4.61 8.16 -1.03
N LEU A 59 3.98 6.98 -0.96
CA LEU A 59 3.55 6.27 -2.18
C LEU A 59 2.47 7.02 -2.94
N LEU A 60 1.66 7.83 -2.27
CA LEU A 60 0.58 8.62 -2.87
C LEU A 60 1.10 9.92 -3.48
N GLU A 61 2.29 10.36 -3.09
CA GLU A 61 2.95 11.55 -3.60
C GLU A 61 3.70 11.24 -4.90
N ARG A 62 3.20 11.76 -6.03
CA ARG A 62 3.81 11.52 -7.35
C ARG A 62 5.25 12.03 -7.42
N GLU A 63 5.58 13.08 -6.67
CA GLU A 63 6.92 13.64 -6.55
C GLU A 63 7.89 12.66 -5.89
N ALA A 64 7.41 11.92 -4.89
CA ALA A 64 8.19 10.94 -4.15
C ALA A 64 8.49 9.69 -4.98
N TRP A 65 7.78 9.44 -6.08
CA TRP A 65 8.08 8.32 -7.00
C TRP A 65 9.46 8.43 -7.66
N ARG A 66 10.09 9.60 -7.63
CA ARG A 66 11.48 9.80 -8.05
C ARG A 66 12.48 9.15 -7.10
N LEU A 67 12.08 8.86 -5.85
CA LEU A 67 12.92 8.15 -4.89
C LEU A 67 12.92 6.67 -5.25
N GLU A 68 14.12 6.09 -5.41
CA GLU A 68 14.31 4.68 -5.79
C GLU A 68 13.42 3.71 -5.01
N ARG A 69 13.33 3.85 -3.69
CA ARG A 69 12.48 2.99 -2.84
C ARG A 69 10.98 3.08 -3.16
N VAL A 70 10.48 4.27 -3.46
CA VAL A 70 9.05 4.52 -3.69
C VAL A 70 8.71 4.11 -5.12
N GLY A 71 9.50 4.61 -6.07
CA GLY A 71 9.35 4.32 -7.49
C GLY A 71 9.51 2.85 -7.82
N SER A 72 10.49 2.15 -7.23
CA SER A 72 10.71 0.71 -7.45
C SER A 72 9.50 -0.10 -6.97
N LEU A 73 9.01 0.12 -5.75
CA LEU A 73 7.85 -0.59 -5.23
C LEU A 73 6.61 -0.34 -6.10
N VAL A 74 6.29 0.92 -6.41
CA VAL A 74 5.12 1.25 -7.26
C VAL A 74 5.27 0.62 -8.64
N ARG A 75 6.45 0.71 -9.26
CA ARG A 75 6.69 0.16 -10.60
C ARG A 75 6.47 -1.35 -10.60
N VAL A 76 7.02 -2.02 -9.61
CA VAL A 76 6.98 -3.48 -9.49
C VAL A 76 5.56 -3.99 -9.17
N LEU A 77 4.80 -3.27 -8.33
CA LEU A 77 3.38 -3.54 -8.12
C LEU A 77 2.55 -3.31 -9.40
N THR A 78 2.87 -2.26 -10.15
CA THR A 78 2.20 -1.96 -11.44
C THR A 78 2.50 -3.03 -12.49
N GLU A 79 3.76 -3.42 -12.66
CA GLU A 79 4.21 -4.44 -13.61
C GLU A 79 3.57 -5.80 -13.32
N LYS A 80 3.44 -6.16 -12.04
CA LYS A 80 2.77 -7.40 -11.61
C LYS A 80 1.26 -7.28 -11.47
N LYS A 81 0.69 -6.09 -11.76
CA LYS A 81 -0.75 -5.78 -11.63
C LYS A 81 -1.29 -6.16 -10.25
N ILE A 82 -0.53 -5.83 -9.22
CA ILE A 82 -0.91 -6.06 -7.83
C ILE A 82 -1.59 -4.81 -7.31
N ASP A 83 -2.91 -4.93 -7.21
CA ASP A 83 -3.83 -3.91 -6.74
C ASP A 83 -4.66 -4.38 -5.54
N SER A 84 -4.54 -5.64 -5.14
CA SER A 84 -5.38 -6.29 -4.14
C SER A 84 -4.66 -7.43 -3.43
N LEU A 85 -5.15 -7.82 -2.26
CA LEU A 85 -4.59 -8.93 -1.49
C LEU A 85 -4.65 -10.26 -2.28
N GLU A 86 -5.70 -10.47 -3.08
CA GLU A 86 -5.84 -11.68 -3.90
C GLU A 86 -4.77 -11.75 -4.99
N THR A 87 -4.49 -10.64 -5.69
CA THR A 87 -3.43 -10.58 -6.71
C THR A 87 -2.05 -10.67 -6.07
N LEU A 88 -1.86 -10.06 -4.90
CA LEU A 88 -0.64 -10.20 -4.09
C LEU A 88 -0.40 -11.66 -3.72
N ARG A 89 -1.41 -12.33 -3.16
CA ARG A 89 -1.35 -13.74 -2.76
C ARG A 89 -1.02 -14.64 -3.95
N LYS A 90 -1.69 -14.48 -5.09
CA LYS A 90 -1.39 -15.24 -6.31
C LYS A 90 0.06 -15.02 -6.76
N SER A 91 0.55 -13.78 -6.69
CA SER A 91 1.93 -13.45 -7.04
C SER A 91 2.94 -14.13 -6.10
N TRP A 92 2.65 -14.14 -4.79
CA TRP A 92 3.47 -14.79 -3.77
C TRP A 92 3.39 -16.32 -3.79
N GLU A 93 2.26 -16.90 -4.17
CA GLU A 93 2.11 -18.35 -4.41
C GLU A 93 2.94 -18.80 -5.61
N GLN A 94 2.99 -17.99 -6.69
CA GLN A 94 3.82 -18.28 -7.86
C GLN A 94 5.31 -18.08 -7.58
N ASN A 95 5.67 -17.02 -6.87
CA ASN A 95 7.04 -16.79 -6.47
C ASN A 95 7.08 -15.96 -5.15
N PRO A 96 7.40 -16.60 -4.02
CA PRO A 96 7.36 -15.95 -2.71
C PRO A 96 8.46 -14.92 -2.52
N ASN A 97 9.46 -14.84 -3.40
CA ASN A 97 10.51 -13.82 -3.31
C ASN A 97 10.16 -12.54 -4.09
N VAL A 98 9.01 -12.53 -4.79
CA VAL A 98 8.57 -11.36 -5.55
C VAL A 98 8.14 -10.26 -4.58
N HIS A 99 8.72 -9.07 -4.77
CA HIS A 99 8.48 -7.85 -3.98
C HIS A 99 9.22 -7.79 -2.63
N CYS A 100 9.92 -8.86 -2.24
CA CYS A 100 10.65 -8.92 -0.99
C CYS A 100 11.77 -7.87 -0.95
N ALA A 101 12.52 -7.70 -2.04
CA ALA A 101 13.61 -6.73 -2.12
C ALA A 101 13.10 -5.28 -2.12
N GLU A 102 12.00 -5.01 -2.82
CA GLU A 102 11.37 -3.69 -2.87
C GLU A 102 10.79 -3.31 -1.51
N ILE A 103 10.13 -4.24 -0.83
CA ILE A 103 9.61 -4.03 0.53
C ILE A 103 10.77 -3.88 1.51
N GLU A 104 11.84 -4.67 1.42
CA GLU A 104 13.06 -4.51 2.22
C GLU A 104 13.70 -3.13 2.03
N ALA A 105 13.69 -2.59 0.80
CA ALA A 105 14.20 -1.26 0.52
C ALA A 105 13.42 -0.14 1.25
N TRP A 106 12.18 -0.40 1.68
CA TRP A 106 11.40 0.52 2.52
C TRP A 106 11.81 0.52 3.99
N PHE A 107 12.56 -0.47 4.45
CA PHE A 107 13.07 -0.50 5.83
C PHE A 107 14.40 0.24 5.94
N GLN A 108 14.64 0.82 7.13
CA GLN A 108 15.94 1.40 7.44
C GLN A 108 17.02 0.31 7.33
N ARG A 109 18.22 0.67 6.85
CA ARG A 109 19.31 -0.28 6.58
C ARG A 109 19.61 -1.20 7.79
N LYS A 110 19.47 -0.68 9.01
CA LYS A 110 19.64 -1.43 10.26
C LYS A 110 18.58 -2.51 10.49
N PHE A 111 17.36 -2.36 9.97
CA PHE A 111 16.25 -3.30 10.18
C PHE A 111 15.98 -4.24 8.99
N ARG A 112 16.72 -4.09 7.90
CA ARG A 112 16.59 -4.94 6.70
C ARG A 112 16.76 -6.44 6.99
N HIS A 113 17.60 -6.80 7.94
CA HIS A 113 17.79 -8.21 8.33
C HIS A 113 16.52 -8.80 8.95
N TYR A 114 15.74 -8.03 9.71
CA TYR A 114 14.44 -8.46 10.27
C TYR A 114 13.37 -8.60 9.19
N VAL A 115 13.51 -7.94 8.05
CA VAL A 115 12.51 -8.04 6.96
C VAL A 115 12.42 -9.48 6.46
N LYS A 116 13.52 -10.24 6.43
CA LYS A 116 13.49 -11.65 6.02
C LYS A 116 12.66 -12.52 6.96
N GLU A 117 12.74 -12.27 8.26
CA GLU A 117 11.94 -12.96 9.27
C GLU A 117 10.48 -12.53 9.18
N LEU A 118 10.23 -11.22 9.09
CA LEU A 118 8.91 -10.65 8.91
C LEU A 118 8.24 -11.14 7.62
N TRP A 119 9.02 -11.37 6.56
CA TRP A 119 8.53 -11.84 5.26
C TRP A 119 7.82 -13.18 5.36
N GLN A 120 8.35 -14.11 6.18
CA GLN A 120 7.67 -15.39 6.42
C GLN A 120 6.33 -15.18 7.10
N THR A 121 6.24 -14.24 8.05
CA THR A 121 4.97 -13.89 8.68
C THR A 121 4.01 -13.21 7.70
N MET A 122 4.50 -12.33 6.83
CA MET A 122 3.70 -11.71 5.77
C MET A 122 3.11 -12.75 4.81
N LEU A 123 3.91 -13.72 4.37
CA LEU A 123 3.45 -14.83 3.53
C LEU A 123 2.38 -15.66 4.23
N GLN A 124 2.57 -15.97 5.51
CA GLN A 124 1.59 -16.69 6.34
C GLN A 124 0.29 -15.88 6.50
N GLU A 125 0.36 -14.57 6.75
CA GLU A 125 -0.82 -13.71 6.86
C GLU A 125 -1.59 -13.62 5.53
N ALA A 126 -0.89 -13.45 4.41
CA ALA A 126 -1.50 -13.38 3.09
C ALA A 126 -2.15 -14.69 2.64
N GLN A 127 -1.57 -15.85 3.00
CA GLN A 127 -2.10 -17.16 2.65
C GLN A 127 -3.15 -17.67 3.66
N GLY A 128 -2.98 -17.30 4.93
CA GLY A 128 -3.65 -17.90 6.08
C GLY A 128 -4.93 -17.24 6.54
N GLY A 129 -5.34 -16.12 5.92
CA GLY A 129 -6.66 -15.52 6.11
C GLY A 129 -7.10 -15.44 7.57
N LEU A 130 -6.60 -14.42 8.27
CA LEU A 130 -7.16 -13.95 9.54
C LEU A 130 -7.53 -15.07 10.53
N ARG A 131 -6.56 -15.85 11.00
CA ARG A 131 -6.69 -16.58 12.27
C ARG A 131 -5.63 -16.08 13.22
N ASP A 132 -6.00 -15.07 14.00
CA ASP A 132 -5.41 -14.65 15.28
C ASP A 132 -3.93 -15.06 15.45
N VAL A 133 -3.03 -14.53 14.62
CA VAL A 133 -1.62 -14.55 14.96
C VAL A 133 -1.43 -13.35 15.85
N ARG A 134 -1.64 -13.54 17.16
CA ARG A 134 -1.19 -12.60 18.17
C ARG A 134 0.29 -12.39 17.94
N PHE A 135 0.63 -11.30 17.28
CA PHE A 135 1.95 -10.71 17.30
C PHE A 135 2.11 -10.19 18.73
N THR A 136 2.40 -11.10 19.67
CA THR A 136 2.68 -10.69 21.05
C THR A 136 3.91 -9.80 20.97
N SER A 137 3.71 -8.54 21.34
CA SER A 137 4.75 -7.49 21.38
C SER A 137 5.96 -7.87 22.25
N ASP A 138 5.91 -9.01 22.95
CA ASP A 138 6.99 -9.58 23.77
C ASP A 138 8.27 -9.94 23.01
N LYS A 139 8.24 -10.17 21.68
CA LYS A 139 9.45 -10.59 20.95
C LYS A 139 10.28 -9.45 20.35
N ILE A 140 9.83 -8.20 20.41
CA ILE A 140 10.50 -7.07 19.74
C ILE A 140 11.53 -6.39 20.67
N TRP A 141 11.52 -6.67 21.98
CA TRP A 141 12.35 -5.96 22.98
C TRP A 141 13.43 -6.81 23.67
N THR A 142 13.73 -8.02 23.21
CA THR A 142 14.83 -8.83 23.75
C THR A 142 16.00 -8.95 22.80
N LEU A 143 16.51 -7.83 22.28
CA LEU A 143 17.90 -7.77 21.82
C LEU A 143 18.50 -6.43 22.25
N ASN A 144 19.37 -6.59 23.24
CA ASN A 144 20.22 -5.62 23.94
C ASN A 144 21.12 -4.83 22.99
#